data_AF-A0A9D7Y004-F1
#
_entry.id   AF-A0A9D7Y004-F1
#
_cell.length_a   1.000
_cell.length_b   1.000
_cell.length_c   1.000
_cell.angle_alpha   90.00
_cell.angle_beta   90.00
_cell.angle_gamma   90.00
#
_symmetry.space_group_name_H-M   'P 1'
#
loop_
_entity.id
_entity.type
_entity.pdbx_description
1 polymer ?
#
loop_
_entity_poly.entity_id
_entity_poly.type
_entity_poly.pdbx_seq_one_letter_code
_entity_poly.pdbx_strand_id
1 'polypeptide(L)'
;MKTKQQPHEMENLLTPSVKQRFIRLAQSVIAVQILFTLGWITAGLLQGEGYSIANHDISDMGAKTAPNPWLYMLPTGITGIVTIWFSIGALRPVLKISGIRRPIGAWFLALSLMGLDNFSDMFFQLDCRAIDPECTQEVAAASVQGKLHIIVALVSVLFTVIAPFALSRHMRNLDAWKDLKSKTIIFGIFFLAALIGYIITDGSYGHGYIQRIMCLMLSFGIIVLAQRVYKIATS
;
A
#
# COMPACT_ATOMS: atom_id res chain seq x y z
N MET A 1 36.95 -12.76 -0.93
CA MET A 1 36.98 -11.43 -0.28
C MET A 1 35.92 -10.55 -0.92
N LYS A 2 34.84 -10.18 -0.20
CA LYS A 2 33.93 -9.12 -0.65
C LYS A 2 34.37 -7.84 0.06
N THR A 3 34.92 -6.92 -0.71
CA THR A 3 35.24 -5.56 -0.27
C THR A 3 33.98 -4.95 0.32
N LYS A 4 34.01 -4.57 1.61
CA LYS A 4 32.98 -3.75 2.23
C LYS A 4 33.00 -2.41 1.51
N GLN A 5 32.04 -2.20 0.62
CA GLN A 5 31.84 -0.95 -0.08
C GLN A 5 31.53 0.13 0.98
N GLN A 6 32.46 1.09 1.16
CA GLN A 6 32.38 2.08 2.22
C GLN A 6 31.18 3.04 2.00
N PRO A 7 30.52 3.52 3.07
CA PRO A 7 29.40 4.46 2.98
C PRO A 7 29.70 5.71 2.11
N HIS A 8 30.95 6.16 2.05
CA HIS A 8 31.38 7.32 1.25
C HIS A 8 31.31 7.11 -0.27
N GLU A 9 31.31 5.87 -0.78
CA GLU A 9 31.15 5.64 -2.24
C GLU A 9 29.72 5.89 -2.71
N MET A 10 28.71 5.76 -1.83
CA MET A 10 27.31 5.96 -2.21
C MET A 10 26.97 7.44 -2.43
N GLU A 11 27.65 8.33 -1.71
CA GLU A 11 27.47 9.79 -1.76
C GLU A 11 27.86 10.36 -3.14
N ASN A 12 28.87 9.77 -3.78
CA ASN A 12 29.38 10.19 -5.09
C ASN A 12 28.62 9.59 -6.29
N LEU A 13 27.69 8.65 -6.07
CA LEU A 13 27.00 7.94 -7.16
C LEU A 13 25.70 8.62 -7.61
N LEU A 14 25.14 9.54 -6.82
CA LEU A 14 23.87 10.21 -7.14
C LEU A 14 24.11 11.67 -7.52
N THR A 15 23.72 12.03 -8.74
CA THR A 15 23.70 13.43 -9.16
C THR A 15 22.69 14.23 -8.31
N PRO A 16 22.87 15.56 -8.17
CA PRO A 16 21.94 16.42 -7.43
C PRO A 16 20.48 16.28 -7.91
N SER A 17 20.28 16.13 -9.23
CA SER A 17 18.95 15.94 -9.82
C SER A 17 18.28 14.62 -9.38
N VAL A 18 19.05 13.55 -9.24
CA VAL A 18 18.53 12.25 -8.77
C VAL A 18 18.20 12.31 -7.28
N LYS A 19 19.07 12.90 -6.45
CA LYS A 19 18.80 13.12 -5.01
C LYS A 19 17.49 13.89 -4.82
N GLN A 20 17.32 15.00 -5.54
CA GLN A 20 16.10 15.82 -5.47
C GLN A 20 14.84 15.06 -5.90
N ARG A 21 14.93 14.21 -6.93
CA ARG A 21 13.81 13.35 -7.35
C ARG A 21 13.40 12.37 -6.26
N PHE A 22 14.35 11.72 -5.60
CA PHE A 22 14.06 10.78 -4.51
C PHE A 22 13.42 11.47 -3.32
N ILE A 23 13.91 12.65 -2.95
CA ILE A 23 13.32 13.49 -1.91
C ILE A 23 11.85 13.80 -2.22
N ARG A 24 11.56 14.30 -3.43
CA ARG A 24 10.18 14.62 -3.84
C ARG A 24 9.27 13.40 -3.80
N LEU A 25 9.70 12.27 -4.36
CA LEU A 25 8.90 11.05 -4.34
C LEU A 25 8.65 10.52 -2.91
N ALA A 26 9.65 10.62 -2.03
CA ALA A 26 9.50 10.23 -0.62
C ALA A 26 8.51 11.14 0.13
N GLN A 27 8.60 12.47 -0.07
CA GLN A 27 7.67 13.42 0.53
C GLN A 27 6.24 13.24 -0.01
N SER A 28 6.11 13.10 -1.34
CA SER A 28 4.82 12.87 -1.98
C SER A 28 4.15 11.60 -1.47
N VAL A 29 4.88 10.48 -1.37
CA VAL A 29 4.28 9.23 -0.89
C VAL A 29 3.86 9.35 0.58
N ILE A 30 4.61 10.05 1.43
CA ILE A 30 4.18 10.31 2.82
C ILE A 30 2.88 11.11 2.86
N ALA A 31 2.80 12.20 2.09
CA ALA A 31 1.63 13.06 2.05
C ALA A 31 0.37 12.30 1.58
N VAL A 32 0.48 11.49 0.54
CA VAL A 32 -0.69 10.75 0.03
C VAL A 32 -1.13 9.60 0.96
N GLN A 33 -0.23 8.99 1.74
CA GLN A 33 -0.65 7.97 2.73
C GLN A 33 -1.50 8.60 3.86
N ILE A 34 -1.21 9.85 4.23
CA ILE A 34 -2.04 10.64 5.13
C ILE A 34 -3.37 10.98 4.43
N LEU A 35 -3.32 11.44 3.18
CA LEU A 35 -4.52 11.76 2.40
C LEU A 35 -5.45 10.56 2.23
N PHE A 36 -4.92 9.37 1.94
CA PHE A 36 -5.68 8.12 1.89
C PHE A 36 -6.42 7.86 3.20
N THR A 37 -5.72 8.01 4.33
CA THR A 37 -6.30 7.83 5.66
C THR A 37 -7.44 8.81 5.92
N LEU A 38 -7.23 10.09 5.61
CA LEU A 38 -8.28 11.10 5.73
C LEU A 38 -9.43 10.84 4.75
N GLY A 39 -9.14 10.34 3.55
CA GLY A 39 -10.11 10.01 2.52
C GLY A 39 -11.15 9.00 3.01
N TRP A 40 -10.72 7.82 3.48
CA TRP A 40 -11.67 6.83 3.97
C TRP A 40 -12.30 7.21 5.32
N ILE A 41 -11.64 8.01 6.17
CA ILE A 41 -12.28 8.55 7.39
C ILE A 41 -13.44 9.48 7.01
N THR A 42 -13.18 10.45 6.13
CA THR A 42 -14.20 11.42 5.70
C THR A 42 -15.33 10.76 4.92
N ALA A 43 -15.02 9.83 4.00
CA ALA A 43 -16.02 9.07 3.28
C ALA A 43 -16.87 8.20 4.22
N GLY A 44 -16.27 7.56 5.23
CA GLY A 44 -16.97 6.78 6.25
C GLY A 44 -17.93 7.60 7.09
N LEU A 45 -17.52 8.82 7.50
CA LEU A 45 -18.39 9.74 8.24
C LEU A 45 -19.61 10.21 7.44
N LEU A 46 -19.57 10.09 6.11
CA LEU A 46 -20.62 10.55 5.19
C LEU A 46 -21.42 9.41 4.57
N GLN A 47 -21.26 8.16 5.03
CA GLN A 47 -22.02 7.00 4.53
C GLN A 47 -23.51 7.01 4.88
N GLY A 48 -23.91 7.78 5.89
CA GLY A 48 -25.30 7.92 6.32
C GLY A 48 -25.76 6.87 7.34
N GLU A 49 -27.08 6.80 7.55
CA GLU A 49 -27.70 5.91 8.53
C GLU A 49 -27.48 4.44 8.18
N GLY A 50 -27.24 3.61 9.20
CA GLY A 50 -26.97 2.17 9.08
C GLY A 50 -25.50 1.81 8.89
N TYR A 51 -24.63 2.79 8.62
CA TYR A 51 -23.20 2.52 8.43
C TYR A 51 -22.53 2.11 9.74
N SER A 52 -21.81 0.99 9.71
CA SER A 52 -21.04 0.47 10.83
C SER A 52 -19.56 0.35 10.46
N ILE A 53 -18.71 1.05 11.22
CA ILE A 53 -17.24 0.92 11.10
C ILE A 53 -16.78 -0.52 11.38
N ALA A 54 -17.52 -1.26 12.20
CA ALA A 54 -17.21 -2.64 12.57
C ALA A 54 -17.60 -3.65 11.48
N ASN A 55 -18.69 -3.39 10.74
CA ASN A 55 -19.34 -4.37 9.85
C ASN A 55 -19.27 -4.01 8.37
N HIS A 56 -18.72 -2.85 8.01
CA HIS A 56 -18.61 -2.45 6.62
C HIS A 56 -17.15 -2.14 6.28
N ASP A 57 -16.77 -2.59 5.09
CA ASP A 57 -15.42 -2.43 4.59
C ASP A 57 -15.20 -0.99 4.11
N ILE A 58 -13.93 -0.60 4.02
CA ILE A 58 -13.49 0.63 3.37
C ILE A 58 -13.85 0.58 1.88
N SER A 59 -13.74 -0.58 1.23
CA SER A 59 -14.07 -0.75 -0.19
C SER A 59 -15.54 -0.43 -0.50
N ASP A 60 -16.46 -0.65 0.44
CA ASP A 60 -17.87 -0.27 0.31
C ASP A 60 -18.04 1.25 0.04
N MET A 61 -17.13 2.08 0.54
CA MET A 61 -17.19 3.54 0.36
C MET A 61 -16.96 3.96 -1.09
N GLY A 62 -16.38 3.08 -1.92
CA GLY A 62 -16.15 3.29 -3.35
C GLY A 62 -17.22 2.66 -4.25
N ALA A 63 -18.26 2.02 -3.69
CA ALA A 63 -19.32 1.42 -4.49
C ALA A 63 -20.15 2.47 -5.24
N LYS A 64 -20.79 2.07 -6.35
CA LYS A 64 -21.61 2.98 -7.18
C LYS A 64 -22.79 3.59 -6.43
N THR A 65 -23.33 2.88 -5.46
CA THR A 65 -24.46 3.31 -4.64
C THR A 65 -24.03 4.09 -3.38
N ALA A 66 -22.72 4.16 -3.11
CA ALA A 66 -22.22 4.92 -1.96
C ALA A 66 -22.49 6.42 -2.15
N PRO A 67 -22.81 7.15 -1.07
CA PRO A 67 -22.91 8.59 -1.13
C PRO A 67 -21.51 9.20 -1.35
N ASN A 68 -21.36 10.00 -2.41
CA ASN A 68 -20.11 10.70 -2.73
C ASN A 68 -18.88 9.77 -2.84
N PRO A 69 -18.90 8.71 -3.68
CA PRO A 69 -17.84 7.70 -3.72
C PRO A 69 -16.48 8.29 -4.10
N TRP A 70 -16.48 9.41 -4.82
CA TRP A 70 -15.30 10.17 -5.20
C TRP A 70 -14.45 10.63 -4.00
N LEU A 71 -15.04 10.83 -2.81
CA LEU A 71 -14.31 11.20 -1.59
C LEU A 71 -13.34 10.11 -1.13
N TYR A 72 -13.68 8.84 -1.37
CA TYR A 72 -12.79 7.71 -1.14
C TYR A 72 -11.91 7.46 -2.37
N MET A 73 -12.52 7.37 -3.55
CA MET A 73 -11.82 6.93 -4.77
C MET A 73 -10.66 7.85 -5.18
N LEU A 74 -10.81 9.18 -5.08
CA LEU A 74 -9.76 10.10 -5.51
C LEU A 74 -8.50 10.01 -4.61
N PRO A 75 -8.60 10.13 -3.26
CA PRO A 75 -7.47 9.86 -2.37
C PRO A 75 -6.82 8.51 -2.57
N THR A 76 -7.63 7.44 -2.68
CA THR A 76 -7.14 6.07 -2.88
C THR A 76 -6.38 5.94 -4.19
N GLY A 77 -6.97 6.40 -5.28
CA GLY A 77 -6.36 6.44 -6.60
C GLY A 77 -5.03 7.17 -6.69
N ILE A 78 -5.00 8.41 -6.18
CA ILE A 78 -3.79 9.23 -6.11
C ILE A 78 -2.71 8.53 -5.28
N THR A 79 -3.11 7.88 -4.18
CA THR A 79 -2.20 7.11 -3.32
C THR A 79 -1.61 5.93 -4.06
N GLY A 80 -2.41 5.20 -4.85
CA GLY A 80 -1.95 4.11 -5.71
C GLY A 80 -0.88 4.57 -6.71
N ILE A 81 -1.18 5.62 -7.48
CA ILE A 81 -0.28 6.20 -8.50
C ILE A 81 1.05 6.61 -7.86
N VAL A 82 0.99 7.39 -6.78
CA VAL A 82 2.18 7.92 -6.13
C VAL A 82 2.98 6.81 -5.43
N THR A 83 2.32 5.78 -4.88
CA THR A 83 3.00 4.60 -4.32
C THR A 83 3.75 3.82 -5.40
N ILE A 84 3.13 3.62 -6.57
CA ILE A 84 3.78 2.98 -7.73
C ILE A 84 5.02 3.80 -8.15
N TRP A 85 4.87 5.12 -8.31
CA TRP A 85 5.96 6.01 -8.69
C TRP A 85 7.08 6.07 -7.65
N PHE A 86 6.76 6.12 -6.37
CA PHE A 86 7.74 6.03 -5.29
C PHE A 86 8.49 4.69 -5.35
N SER A 87 7.75 3.59 -5.48
CA SER A 87 8.33 2.26 -5.45
C SER A 87 9.30 2.02 -6.61
N ILE A 88 8.89 2.34 -7.83
CA ILE A 88 9.73 2.12 -9.04
C ILE A 88 10.74 3.26 -9.26
N GLY A 89 10.37 4.49 -8.93
CA GLY A 89 11.14 5.70 -9.23
C GLY A 89 12.14 6.11 -8.16
N ALA A 90 11.99 5.66 -6.92
CA ALA A 90 12.90 5.98 -5.82
C ALA A 90 13.40 4.73 -5.08
N LEU A 91 12.48 3.92 -4.54
CA LEU A 91 12.85 2.75 -3.71
C LEU A 91 13.67 1.73 -4.51
N ARG A 92 13.21 1.37 -5.71
CA ARG A 92 13.89 0.41 -6.58
C ARG A 92 15.32 0.85 -6.95
N PRO A 93 15.56 2.08 -7.45
CA PRO A 93 16.91 2.59 -7.67
C PRO A 93 17.80 2.52 -6.43
N VAL A 94 17.31 3.01 -5.28
CA VAL A 94 18.09 3.02 -4.02
C VAL A 94 18.51 1.61 -3.61
N LEU A 95 17.61 0.62 -3.75
CA LEU A 95 17.95 -0.77 -3.47
C LEU A 95 18.93 -1.37 -4.49
N LYS A 96 18.93 -0.90 -5.75
CA LYS A 96 19.82 -1.38 -6.81
C LYS A 96 21.28 -0.92 -6.65
N ILE A 97 21.52 0.22 -6.00
CA ILE A 97 22.88 0.78 -5.79
C ILE A 97 23.82 -0.25 -5.12
N SER A 98 23.26 -1.21 -4.39
CA SER A 98 23.93 -2.36 -3.76
C SER A 98 24.64 -3.37 -4.69
N GLY A 99 24.55 -3.22 -6.01
CA GLY A 99 25.06 -4.22 -6.96
C GLY A 99 24.22 -5.50 -7.07
N ILE A 100 23.12 -5.63 -6.33
CA ILE A 100 22.18 -6.75 -6.49
C ILE A 100 21.36 -6.56 -7.77
N ARG A 101 21.43 -7.56 -8.66
CA ARG A 101 20.93 -7.44 -10.05
C ARG A 101 19.43 -7.13 -10.18
N ARG A 102 18.56 -7.46 -9.20
CA ARG A 102 17.08 -7.35 -9.35
C ARG A 102 16.33 -7.07 -8.04
N PRO A 103 16.13 -5.80 -7.63
CA PRO A 103 15.32 -5.41 -6.46
C PRO A 103 13.81 -5.62 -6.70
N ILE A 104 13.38 -6.88 -6.80
CA ILE A 104 11.99 -7.26 -7.13
C ILE A 104 10.98 -6.88 -6.06
N GLY A 105 11.41 -6.70 -4.80
CA GLY A 105 10.53 -6.28 -3.71
C GLY A 105 9.85 -4.93 -3.97
N ALA A 106 10.51 -4.02 -4.70
CA ALA A 106 9.88 -2.76 -5.10
C ALA A 106 8.80 -2.97 -6.19
N TRP A 107 8.97 -3.94 -7.08
CA TRP A 107 7.88 -4.29 -8.01
C TRP A 107 6.69 -4.87 -7.26
N PHE A 108 6.91 -5.74 -6.28
CA PHE A 108 5.83 -6.27 -5.44
C PHE A 108 5.13 -5.17 -4.64
N LEU A 109 5.85 -4.17 -4.14
CA LEU A 109 5.21 -3.00 -3.51
C LEU A 109 4.38 -2.19 -4.52
N ALA A 110 4.85 -2.01 -5.76
CA ALA A 110 4.07 -1.32 -6.78
C ALA A 110 2.80 -2.10 -7.16
N LEU A 111 2.86 -3.43 -7.14
CA LEU A 111 1.73 -4.33 -7.42
C LEU A 111 0.90 -4.69 -6.17
N SER A 112 1.18 -4.05 -5.02
CA SER A 112 0.49 -4.32 -3.76
C SER A 112 -0.86 -3.62 -3.67
N LEU A 113 -1.59 -3.85 -2.57
CA LEU A 113 -2.84 -3.16 -2.25
C LEU A 113 -2.66 -1.63 -2.29
N MET A 114 -1.59 -1.12 -1.69
CA MET A 114 -1.33 0.32 -1.67
C MET A 114 -0.89 0.91 -3.02
N GLY A 115 -0.56 0.05 -3.99
CA GLY A 115 -0.14 0.46 -5.33
C GLY A 115 -1.21 0.17 -6.37
N LEU A 116 -1.22 -1.05 -6.89
CA LEU A 116 -2.07 -1.47 -8.00
C LEU A 116 -3.55 -1.43 -7.63
N ASP A 117 -3.93 -2.00 -6.48
CA ASP A 117 -5.32 -2.08 -6.05
C ASP A 117 -5.94 -0.69 -5.88
N ASN A 118 -5.31 0.14 -5.04
CA ASN A 118 -5.68 1.53 -4.83
C ASN A 118 -5.78 2.34 -6.14
N PHE A 119 -4.86 2.13 -7.09
CA PHE A 119 -4.94 2.78 -8.40
C PHE A 119 -6.13 2.27 -9.21
N SER A 120 -6.36 0.96 -9.20
CA SER A 120 -7.42 0.31 -9.97
C SER A 120 -8.82 0.62 -9.45
N ASP A 121 -8.96 0.88 -8.14
CA ASP A 121 -10.19 1.28 -7.48
C ASP A 121 -10.78 2.59 -8.02
N MET A 122 -9.98 3.41 -8.73
CA MET A 122 -10.50 4.57 -9.47
C MET A 122 -11.43 4.17 -10.62
N PHE A 123 -11.30 2.96 -11.13
CA PHE A 123 -11.97 2.49 -12.35
C PHE A 123 -12.89 1.31 -12.09
N PHE A 124 -12.56 0.46 -11.12
CA PHE A 124 -13.26 -0.78 -10.82
C PHE A 124 -13.99 -0.65 -9.49
N GLN A 125 -15.20 -0.11 -9.56
CA GLN A 125 -16.09 0.03 -8.41
C GLN A 125 -16.94 -1.23 -8.21
N LEU A 126 -17.28 -1.51 -6.97
CA LEU A 126 -18.35 -2.44 -6.61
C LEU A 126 -19.71 -1.89 -7.08
N ASP A 127 -20.63 -2.79 -7.40
CA ASP A 127 -21.96 -2.42 -7.91
C ASP A 127 -22.86 -1.84 -6.82
N CYS A 128 -22.75 -2.33 -5.60
CA CYS A 128 -23.44 -1.83 -4.43
C CYS A 128 -22.56 -1.99 -3.18
N ARG A 129 -22.93 -1.32 -2.09
CA ARG A 129 -22.27 -1.41 -0.78
C ARG A 129 -23.04 -2.35 0.14
N ALA A 130 -22.34 -3.01 1.06
CA ALA A 130 -22.94 -4.01 1.97
C ALA A 130 -24.10 -3.50 2.83
N ILE A 131 -24.19 -2.19 3.08
CA ILE A 131 -25.30 -1.56 3.82
C ILE A 131 -26.61 -1.50 3.00
N ASP A 132 -26.53 -1.57 1.68
CA ASP A 132 -27.74 -1.49 0.85
C ASP A 132 -28.56 -2.78 0.97
N PRO A 133 -29.90 -2.69 0.98
CA PRO A 133 -30.76 -3.87 1.03
C PRO A 133 -30.40 -4.85 -0.09
N GLU A 134 -30.32 -6.13 0.25
CA GLU A 134 -30.07 -7.25 -0.69
C GLU A 134 -28.69 -7.24 -1.36
N CYS A 135 -27.78 -6.31 -1.00
CA CYS A 135 -26.43 -6.30 -1.54
C CYS A 135 -25.55 -7.37 -0.87
N THR A 136 -25.56 -8.59 -1.42
CA THR A 136 -24.59 -9.63 -1.05
C THR A 136 -23.27 -9.41 -1.78
N GLN A 137 -22.20 -10.10 -1.38
CA GLN A 137 -20.91 -10.01 -2.10
C GLN A 137 -21.03 -10.46 -3.57
N GLU A 138 -21.84 -11.47 -3.86
CA GLU A 138 -22.11 -11.92 -5.22
C GLU A 138 -22.79 -10.83 -6.06
N VAL A 139 -23.71 -10.07 -5.45
CA VAL A 139 -24.40 -8.95 -6.10
C VAL A 139 -23.43 -7.78 -6.30
N ALA A 140 -22.64 -7.43 -5.28
CA ALA A 140 -21.64 -6.35 -5.36
C ALA A 140 -20.58 -6.58 -6.45
N ALA A 141 -20.28 -7.86 -6.74
CA ALA A 141 -19.30 -8.28 -7.75
C ALA A 141 -19.95 -8.85 -9.04
N ALA A 142 -21.21 -8.56 -9.32
CA ALA A 142 -21.91 -9.15 -10.47
C ALA A 142 -21.40 -8.60 -11.82
N SER A 143 -21.12 -7.30 -11.90
CA SER A 143 -20.65 -6.63 -13.12
C SER A 143 -19.18 -6.93 -13.43
N VAL A 144 -18.76 -6.56 -14.64
CA VAL A 144 -17.35 -6.65 -15.05
C VAL A 144 -16.45 -5.80 -14.13
N GLN A 145 -16.92 -4.63 -13.70
CA GLN A 145 -16.15 -3.76 -12.80
C GLN A 145 -16.00 -4.39 -11.41
N GLY A 146 -17.08 -4.92 -10.84
CA GLY A 146 -17.03 -5.62 -9.56
C GLY A 146 -16.11 -6.86 -9.62
N LYS A 147 -16.18 -7.66 -10.69
CA LYS A 147 -15.26 -8.80 -10.89
C LYS A 147 -13.80 -8.36 -10.99
N LEU A 148 -13.52 -7.29 -11.73
CA LEU A 148 -12.17 -6.76 -11.85
C LEU A 148 -11.64 -6.23 -10.52
N HIS A 149 -12.48 -5.57 -9.71
CA HIS A 149 -12.12 -5.17 -8.35
C HIS A 149 -11.66 -6.36 -7.51
N ILE A 150 -12.45 -7.44 -7.46
CA ILE A 150 -12.08 -8.66 -6.72
C ILE A 150 -10.79 -9.30 -7.26
N ILE A 151 -10.65 -9.43 -8.58
CA ILE A 151 -9.46 -10.04 -9.20
C ILE A 151 -8.21 -9.22 -8.88
N VAL A 152 -8.27 -7.90 -9.02
CA VAL A 152 -7.12 -7.03 -8.75
C VAL A 152 -6.79 -7.03 -7.26
N ALA A 153 -7.79 -7.03 -6.38
CA ALA A 153 -7.58 -7.16 -4.94
C ALA A 153 -6.85 -8.46 -4.59
N LEU A 154 -7.28 -9.61 -5.11
CA LEU A 154 -6.62 -10.90 -4.85
C LEU A 154 -5.16 -10.92 -5.30
N VAL A 155 -4.88 -10.43 -6.51
CA VAL A 155 -3.51 -10.32 -7.03
C VAL A 155 -2.67 -9.37 -6.17
N SER A 156 -3.26 -8.25 -5.75
CA SER A 156 -2.58 -7.24 -4.96
C SER A 156 -2.32 -7.69 -3.52
N VAL A 157 -3.23 -8.45 -2.92
CA VAL A 157 -3.04 -9.12 -1.62
C VAL A 157 -1.83 -10.05 -1.68
N LEU A 158 -1.72 -10.88 -2.70
CA LEU A 158 -0.58 -11.79 -2.89
C LEU A 158 0.75 -11.00 -2.90
N PHE A 159 0.83 -9.94 -3.70
CA PHE A 159 2.05 -9.11 -3.74
C PHE A 159 2.30 -8.35 -2.44
N THR A 160 1.26 -7.93 -1.74
CA THR A 160 1.37 -7.27 -0.42
C THR A 160 1.99 -8.21 0.61
N VAL A 161 1.58 -9.48 0.63
CA VAL A 161 2.15 -10.50 1.53
C VAL A 161 3.61 -10.80 1.18
N ILE A 162 3.95 -10.91 -0.11
CA ILE A 162 5.31 -11.28 -0.55
C ILE A 162 6.30 -10.10 -0.42
N ALA A 163 5.85 -8.87 -0.64
CA ALA A 163 6.68 -7.66 -0.65
C ALA A 163 7.61 -7.51 0.56
N PRO A 164 7.17 -7.60 1.84
CA PRO A 164 8.04 -7.42 3.00
C PRO A 164 9.20 -8.42 3.03
N PHE A 165 8.95 -9.69 2.68
CA PHE A 165 10.01 -10.71 2.66
C PHE A 165 11.00 -10.48 1.51
N ALA A 166 10.49 -10.13 0.33
CA ALA A 166 11.32 -9.80 -0.83
C ALA A 166 12.18 -8.55 -0.59
N LEU A 167 11.61 -7.52 0.04
CA LEU A 167 12.30 -6.30 0.44
C LEU A 167 13.38 -6.61 1.50
N SER A 168 13.02 -7.35 2.56
CA SER A 168 13.96 -7.72 3.62
C SER A 168 15.18 -8.51 3.10
N ARG A 169 14.98 -9.39 2.12
CA ARG A 169 16.07 -10.12 1.45
C ARG A 169 17.07 -9.19 0.76
N HIS A 170 16.65 -8.04 0.26
CA HIS A 170 17.55 -7.03 -0.31
C HIS A 170 18.19 -6.19 0.79
N MET A 171 17.41 -5.76 1.78
CA MET A 171 17.87 -4.94 2.90
C MET A 171 19.00 -5.60 3.71
N ARG A 172 19.02 -6.94 3.82
CA ARG A 172 20.05 -7.66 4.60
C ARG A 172 21.49 -7.46 4.11
N ASN A 173 21.66 -7.04 2.85
CA ASN A 173 22.95 -6.86 2.20
C ASN A 173 23.37 -5.39 2.10
N LEU A 174 22.60 -4.49 2.69
CA LEU A 174 22.74 -3.05 2.56
C LEU A 174 22.88 -2.43 3.94
N ASP A 175 24.05 -1.86 4.25
CA ASP A 175 24.31 -1.28 5.58
C ASP A 175 23.29 -0.18 5.93
N ALA A 176 22.93 0.66 4.95
CA ALA A 176 21.91 1.69 5.11
C ALA A 176 20.48 1.16 5.39
N TRP A 177 20.23 -0.14 5.21
CA TRP A 177 18.89 -0.77 5.35
C TRP A 177 18.86 -1.92 6.37
N LYS A 178 20.02 -2.32 6.89
CA LYS A 178 20.19 -3.54 7.68
C LYS A 178 19.35 -3.52 8.96
N ASP A 179 19.14 -2.33 9.54
CA ASP A 179 18.33 -2.13 10.74
C ASP A 179 16.82 -2.30 10.50
N LEU A 180 16.36 -2.16 9.25
CA LEU A 180 14.97 -2.39 8.87
C LEU A 180 14.68 -3.85 8.50
N LYS A 181 15.70 -4.64 8.12
CA LYS A 181 15.52 -6.05 7.67
C LYS A 181 14.56 -6.86 8.55
N SER A 182 14.83 -6.95 9.86
CA SER A 182 14.04 -7.77 10.77
C SER A 182 12.67 -7.14 11.03
N LYS A 183 12.60 -5.81 11.12
CA LYS A 183 11.34 -5.07 11.30
C LYS A 183 10.39 -5.29 10.13
N THR A 184 10.91 -5.33 8.90
CA THR A 184 10.12 -5.62 7.69
C THR A 184 9.59 -7.06 7.68
N ILE A 185 10.35 -8.04 8.21
CA ILE A 185 9.85 -9.42 8.34
C ILE A 185 8.73 -9.49 9.38
N ILE A 186 8.95 -8.90 10.56
CA ILE A 186 7.96 -8.84 11.63
C ILE A 186 6.68 -8.18 11.14
N PHE A 187 6.80 -7.07 10.40
CA PHE A 187 5.69 -6.41 9.73
C PHE A 187 4.93 -7.36 8.81
N GLY A 188 5.62 -8.11 7.94
CA GLY A 188 4.99 -9.07 7.03
C GLY A 188 4.25 -10.19 7.75
N ILE A 189 4.79 -10.69 8.86
CA ILE A 189 4.15 -11.72 9.69
C ILE A 189 2.87 -11.17 10.35
N PHE A 190 2.95 -9.98 10.96
CA PHE A 190 1.76 -9.36 11.56
C PHE A 190 0.70 -9.03 10.52
N PHE A 191 1.08 -8.54 9.35
CA PHE A 191 0.15 -8.27 8.27
C PHE A 191 -0.52 -9.57 7.78
N LEU A 192 0.24 -10.65 7.62
CA LEU A 192 -0.31 -11.95 7.24
C LEU A 192 -1.29 -12.48 8.31
N ALA A 193 -0.96 -12.34 9.59
CA ALA A 193 -1.87 -12.71 10.68
C ALA A 193 -3.16 -11.87 10.67
N ALA A 194 -3.06 -10.56 10.44
CA ALA A 194 -4.21 -9.69 10.30
C ALA A 194 -5.07 -10.05 9.08
N LEU A 195 -4.46 -10.37 7.94
CA LEU A 195 -5.15 -10.84 6.74
C LEU A 195 -5.88 -12.16 6.97
N ILE A 196 -5.25 -13.13 7.64
CA ILE A 196 -5.90 -14.39 8.01
C ILE A 196 -7.09 -14.11 8.94
N GLY A 197 -6.91 -13.22 9.92
CA GLY A 197 -8.00 -12.75 10.78
C GLY A 197 -9.15 -12.17 9.99
N TYR A 198 -8.88 -11.25 9.05
CA TYR A 198 -9.87 -10.62 8.18
C TYR A 198 -10.69 -11.66 7.40
N ILE A 199 -10.01 -12.62 6.75
CA ILE A 199 -10.66 -13.70 5.99
C ILE A 199 -11.55 -14.58 6.89
N ILE A 200 -11.07 -14.94 8.09
CA ILE A 200 -11.82 -15.80 9.01
C ILE A 200 -13.07 -15.09 9.56
N THR A 201 -12.99 -13.77 9.74
CA THR A 201 -14.08 -12.95 10.27
C THR A 201 -15.01 -12.39 9.19
N ASP A 202 -14.86 -12.80 7.93
CA ASP A 202 -15.71 -12.29 6.84
C ASP A 202 -17.21 -12.46 7.18
N GLY A 203 -18.00 -11.42 6.92
CA GLY A 203 -19.41 -11.34 7.31
C GLY A 203 -19.70 -11.31 8.82
N SER A 204 -18.68 -11.29 9.68
CA SER A 204 -18.83 -11.27 11.15
C SER A 204 -18.51 -9.89 11.74
N TYR A 205 -19.09 -9.59 12.90
CA TYR A 205 -18.83 -8.32 13.59
C TYR A 205 -17.33 -8.10 13.81
N GLY A 206 -16.83 -6.95 13.36
CA GLY A 206 -15.45 -6.51 13.56
C GLY A 206 -14.51 -6.70 12.37
N HIS A 207 -14.92 -7.36 11.28
CA HIS A 207 -14.07 -7.47 10.08
C HIS A 207 -13.64 -6.09 9.55
N GLY A 208 -14.53 -5.09 9.62
CA GLY A 208 -14.24 -3.73 9.20
C GLY A 208 -13.11 -3.08 10.02
N TYR A 209 -13.02 -3.38 11.32
CA TYR A 209 -11.89 -2.91 12.13
C TYR A 209 -10.56 -3.52 11.68
N ILE A 210 -10.56 -4.82 11.34
CA ILE A 210 -9.35 -5.50 10.90
C ILE A 210 -8.86 -4.90 9.59
N GLN A 211 -9.75 -4.65 8.62
CA GLN A 211 -9.38 -4.02 7.36
C GLN A 211 -8.77 -2.63 7.57
N ARG A 212 -9.34 -1.80 8.45
CA ARG A 212 -8.79 -0.48 8.81
C ARG A 212 -7.41 -0.57 9.44
N ILE A 213 -7.21 -1.52 10.36
CA ILE A 213 -5.90 -1.78 10.96
C ILE A 213 -4.88 -2.18 9.88
N MET A 214 -5.27 -3.06 8.96
CA MET A 214 -4.42 -3.47 7.84
C MET A 214 -4.05 -2.28 6.93
N CYS A 215 -5.00 -1.43 6.57
CA CYS A 215 -4.75 -0.20 5.81
C CYS A 215 -3.76 0.72 6.54
N LEU A 216 -3.95 0.95 7.84
CA LEU A 216 -3.04 1.77 8.65
C LEU A 216 -1.63 1.15 8.75
N MET A 217 -1.54 -0.17 8.92
CA MET A 217 -0.26 -0.88 8.93
C MET A 217 0.49 -0.67 7.61
N LEU A 218 -0.18 -0.87 6.48
CA LEU A 218 0.43 -0.68 5.16
C LEU A 218 0.88 0.76 4.92
N SER A 219 0.05 1.75 5.29
CA SER A 219 0.41 3.17 5.17
C SER A 219 1.63 3.51 6.02
N PHE A 220 1.66 3.03 7.27
CA PHE A 220 2.80 3.19 8.15
C PHE A 220 4.07 2.53 7.60
N GLY A 221 3.97 1.31 7.09
CA GLY A 221 5.09 0.60 6.46
C GLY A 221 5.70 1.38 5.28
N ILE A 222 4.85 1.94 4.42
CA ILE A 222 5.30 2.77 3.28
C ILE A 222 5.96 4.07 3.77
N ILE A 223 5.40 4.73 4.78
CA ILE A 223 6.00 5.94 5.38
C ILE A 223 7.40 5.64 5.92
N VAL A 224 7.60 4.51 6.60
CA VAL A 224 8.93 4.10 7.11
C VAL A 224 9.93 3.90 5.97
N LEU A 225 9.51 3.25 4.87
CA LEU A 225 10.35 3.08 3.68
C LEU A 225 10.69 4.44 3.03
N ALA A 226 9.72 5.34 2.92
CA ALA A 226 9.88 6.67 2.36
C ALA A 226 10.84 7.52 3.19
N GLN A 227 10.70 7.50 4.52
CA GLN A 227 11.63 8.16 5.44
C GLN A 227 13.06 7.64 5.28
N ARG A 228 13.25 6.34 5.04
CA ARG A 228 14.59 5.79 4.76
C ARG A 228 15.16 6.30 3.45
N VAL A 229 14.37 6.31 2.38
CA VAL A 229 14.78 6.87 1.08
C VAL A 229 15.14 8.35 1.20
N TYR A 230 14.32 9.13 1.92
CA TYR A 230 14.58 10.53 2.19
C TYR A 230 15.93 10.72 2.88
N LYS A 231 16.18 10.01 3.99
CA LYS A 231 17.44 10.10 4.75
C LYS A 231 18.66 9.79 3.89
N ILE A 232 18.58 8.76 3.04
CA ILE A 232 19.66 8.38 2.11
C ILE A 232 19.90 9.47 1.05
N ALA A 233 18.85 10.15 0.59
CA ALA A 233 18.97 11.19 -0.43
C ALA A 233 19.46 12.53 0.14
N THR A 234 19.32 12.75 1.45
CA THR A 234 19.78 13.98 2.14
C THR A 234 21.13 13.86 2.84
N SER A 235 21.65 12.63 3.02
CA SER A 235 23.06 12.41 3.37
C SER A 235 23.96 12.70 2.18
#